data_AF-A0A7S0MVG9-F1
#
_entry.id   AF-A0A7S0MVG9-F1
#
_cell.length_a   1.000
_cell.length_b   1.000
_cell.length_c   1.000
_cell.angle_alpha   90.00
_cell.angle_beta   90.00
_cell.angle_gamma   90.00
#
_symmetry.space_group_name_H-M   'P 1'
#
loop_
_entity.id
_entity.type
_entity.pdbx_description
1 polymer ?
#
loop_
_entity_poly.entity_id
_entity_poly.type
_entity_poly.pdbx_seq_one_letter_code
_entity_poly.pdbx_strand_id
1 'polypeptide(L)'
;MEFHFKPRKDILIIFTCDPNDINTITYKQVQDLCIQNKIEWKNQTYSGFITQLKNDFFSALNGRIKFSKEERQELAKESKFKCALCKCCVKEVKFEIDHNIPLSRGGTNEKSNLQVLCKACHLIKTSNEHETGQYIKVNDTESTFNKQVQDVFDSPLSQTHAFVEKAYFKELEEDKIIYSIDINKCRKNILYYGKFDYCVFTVFDKVEEFKGTIIRPGLYYVESDNYMPLRGNGWYYHNMICYCIE
;
A
#
# COMPACT_ATOMS: atom_id res chain seq x y z
N MET A 1 16.84 12.98 3.94
CA MET A 1 15.95 12.01 3.28
C MET A 1 16.48 10.63 3.61
N GLU A 2 15.67 9.79 4.23
CA GLU A 2 16.11 8.50 4.78
C GLU A 2 15.38 7.36 4.07
N PHE A 3 16.13 6.47 3.44
CA PHE A 3 15.59 5.29 2.75
C PHE A 3 15.98 4.03 3.50
N HIS A 4 14.99 3.35 4.05
CA HIS A 4 15.19 2.04 4.67
C HIS A 4 14.98 0.96 3.63
N PHE A 5 15.97 0.10 3.48
CA PHE A 5 16.00 -0.91 2.44
C PHE A 5 16.39 -2.25 3.05
N LYS A 6 15.48 -3.22 3.06
CA LYS A 6 15.71 -4.53 3.69
C LYS A 6 15.87 -5.61 2.61
N PRO A 7 17.07 -5.81 2.03
CA PRO A 7 17.25 -6.75 0.93
C PRO A 7 17.13 -8.22 1.34
N ARG A 8 17.32 -8.54 2.63
CA ARG A 8 17.22 -9.90 3.20
C ARG A 8 16.57 -9.85 4.57
N LYS A 9 16.03 -10.98 5.04
CA LYS A 9 15.36 -11.09 6.36
C LYS A 9 16.21 -10.54 7.51
N ASP A 10 17.54 -10.63 7.38
CA ASP A 10 18.50 -10.32 8.44
C ASP A 10 19.33 -9.06 8.16
N ILE A 11 19.14 -8.40 7.01
CA ILE A 11 19.96 -7.24 6.60
C ILE A 11 19.03 -6.06 6.32
N LEU A 12 19.13 -5.02 7.13
CA LEU A 12 18.52 -3.71 6.92
C LEU A 12 19.63 -2.73 6.52
N ILE A 13 19.53 -2.18 5.32
CA ILE A 13 20.39 -1.12 4.81
C ILE A 13 19.63 0.19 4.93
N ILE A 14 20.16 1.14 5.70
CA ILE A 14 19.57 2.46 5.89
C ILE A 14 20.43 3.45 5.10
N PHE A 15 19.82 4.15 4.15
CA PHE A 15 20.45 5.23 3.40
C PHE A 15 19.96 6.57 3.92
N THR A 16 20.72 7.21 4.79
CA THR A 16 20.45 8.56 5.27
C THR A 16 21.22 9.57 4.42
N CYS A 17 20.51 10.41 3.65
CA CYS A 17 21.06 11.70 3.24
C CYS A 17 20.80 12.67 4.40
N ASP A 18 21.77 12.77 5.30
CA ASP A 18 21.83 13.79 6.35
C ASP A 18 22.63 14.99 5.81
N PRO A 19 22.00 16.18 5.65
CA PRO A 19 22.71 17.38 5.19
C PRO A 19 23.78 17.87 6.17
N ASN A 20 23.82 17.36 7.41
CA ASN A 20 24.87 17.63 8.39
C ASN A 20 26.00 16.59 8.38
N ASP A 21 25.92 15.56 7.55
CA ASP A 21 26.97 14.54 7.47
C ASP A 21 28.19 15.10 6.73
N ILE A 22 29.34 15.05 7.40
CA ILE A 22 30.62 15.61 6.93
C ILE A 22 31.32 14.60 6.01
N ASN A 23 30.89 13.33 6.02
CA ASN A 23 31.50 12.28 5.22
C ASN A 23 31.11 12.39 3.74
N THR A 24 32.05 12.85 2.93
CA THR A 24 31.94 12.85 1.47
C THR A 24 32.25 11.45 0.94
N ILE A 25 31.22 10.78 0.40
CA ILE A 25 31.39 9.47 -0.24
C ILE A 25 32.29 9.62 -1.48
N THR A 26 33.41 8.92 -1.48
CA THR A 26 34.38 8.93 -2.59
C THR A 26 34.03 7.89 -3.65
N TYR A 27 34.48 8.09 -4.90
CA TYR A 27 34.24 7.13 -5.99
C TYR A 27 34.80 5.73 -5.69
N LYS A 28 35.90 5.63 -4.92
CA LYS A 28 36.49 4.35 -4.49
C LYS A 28 35.52 3.56 -3.62
N GLN A 29 34.86 4.23 -2.68
CA GLN A 29 33.84 3.59 -1.84
C GLN A 29 32.64 3.12 -2.67
N VAL A 30 32.22 3.89 -3.70
CA VAL A 30 31.15 3.45 -4.60
C VAL A 30 31.58 2.23 -5.43
N GLN A 31 32.83 2.19 -5.87
CA GLN A 31 33.39 1.04 -6.58
C GLN A 31 33.42 -0.22 -5.70
N ASP A 32 33.85 -0.10 -4.44
CA ASP A 32 33.83 -1.21 -3.48
C ASP A 32 32.39 -1.70 -3.21
N LEU A 33 31.43 -0.77 -3.06
CA LEU A 33 30.01 -1.10 -2.92
C LEU A 33 29.44 -1.83 -4.14
N CYS A 34 29.85 -1.45 -5.35
CA CYS A 34 29.46 -2.15 -6.58
C CYS A 34 29.94 -3.60 -6.58
N ILE A 35 31.21 -3.83 -6.20
CA ILE A 35 31.79 -5.18 -6.10
C ILE A 35 31.04 -6.02 -5.06
N GLN A 36 30.80 -5.48 -3.86
CA GLN A 36 30.08 -6.17 -2.79
C GLN A 36 28.66 -6.59 -3.19
N ASN A 37 27.97 -5.75 -3.96
CA ASN A 37 26.58 -5.98 -4.39
C ASN A 37 26.48 -6.67 -5.77
N LYS A 38 27.61 -7.12 -6.35
CA LYS A 38 27.67 -7.77 -7.68
C LYS A 38 27.12 -6.89 -8.82
N ILE A 39 27.29 -5.59 -8.71
CA ILE A 39 26.91 -4.60 -9.72
C ILE A 39 28.15 -4.21 -10.53
N GLU A 40 28.03 -4.18 -11.85
CA GLU A 40 29.10 -3.74 -12.75
C GLU A 40 29.39 -2.24 -12.53
N TRP A 41 30.66 -1.91 -12.29
CA TRP A 41 31.11 -0.53 -12.17
C TRP A 41 31.21 0.12 -13.56
N LYS A 42 30.45 1.20 -13.76
CA LYS A 42 30.34 1.97 -15.00
C LYS A 42 30.69 3.44 -14.79
N ASN A 43 31.44 3.75 -13.72
CA ASN A 43 31.71 5.11 -13.28
C ASN A 43 30.43 5.88 -12.85
N GLN A 44 29.49 5.19 -12.20
CA GLN A 44 28.26 5.81 -11.70
C GLN A 44 28.47 6.59 -10.39
N THR A 45 27.64 7.61 -10.17
CA THR A 45 27.59 8.31 -8.88
C THR A 45 26.99 7.40 -7.80
N TYR A 46 27.18 7.76 -6.52
CA TYR A 46 26.53 7.03 -5.42
C TYR A 46 25.01 6.92 -5.61
N SER A 47 24.33 8.02 -5.96
CA SER A 47 22.89 8.00 -6.27
C SER A 47 22.55 7.11 -7.46
N GLY A 48 23.40 7.05 -8.48
CA GLY A 48 23.25 6.13 -9.61
C GLY A 48 23.36 4.67 -9.19
N PHE A 49 24.33 4.34 -8.33
CA PHE A 49 24.48 3.01 -7.73
C PHE A 49 23.25 2.63 -6.91
N ILE A 50 22.75 3.51 -6.04
CA ILE A 50 21.53 3.27 -5.25
C ILE A 50 20.32 3.02 -6.15
N THR A 51 20.16 3.81 -7.21
CA THR A 51 19.07 3.63 -8.17
C THR A 51 19.15 2.27 -8.87
N GLN A 52 20.35 1.83 -9.26
CA GLN A 52 20.55 0.53 -9.87
C GLN A 52 20.25 -0.62 -8.89
N LEU A 53 20.75 -0.52 -7.66
CA LEU A 53 20.51 -1.50 -6.61
C LEU A 53 19.02 -1.61 -6.25
N LYS A 54 18.33 -0.46 -6.17
CA LYS A 54 16.87 -0.37 -6.05
C LYS A 54 16.18 -1.12 -7.20
N ASN A 55 16.55 -0.82 -8.44
CA ASN A 55 15.94 -1.43 -9.62
C ASN A 55 16.14 -2.94 -9.68
N ASP A 56 17.35 -3.43 -9.39
CA ASP A 56 17.64 -4.87 -9.41
C ASP A 56 16.81 -5.61 -8.35
N PHE A 57 16.65 -5.02 -7.17
CA PHE A 57 15.83 -5.59 -6.10
C PHE A 57 14.33 -5.62 -6.43
N PHE A 58 13.77 -4.48 -6.88
CA PHE A 58 12.35 -4.44 -7.24
C PHE A 58 12.05 -5.28 -8.49
N SER A 59 13.00 -5.40 -9.42
CA SER A 59 12.88 -6.32 -10.57
C SER A 59 12.79 -7.77 -10.12
N ALA A 60 13.62 -8.17 -9.14
CA ALA A 60 13.57 -9.50 -8.55
C ALA A 60 12.25 -9.77 -7.79
N LEU A 61 11.71 -8.78 -7.07
CA LEU A 61 10.47 -8.91 -6.33
C LEU A 61 9.21 -8.93 -7.21
N ASN A 62 9.14 -8.05 -8.20
CA ASN A 62 7.93 -7.90 -9.02
C ASN A 62 7.72 -9.08 -9.98
N GLY A 63 8.72 -9.94 -10.16
CA GLY A 63 8.64 -11.13 -11.02
C GLY A 63 8.33 -10.83 -12.49
N ARG A 64 8.42 -9.56 -12.94
CA ARG A 64 7.99 -9.16 -14.28
C ARG A 64 9.03 -9.62 -15.31
N ILE A 65 8.65 -10.57 -16.14
CA ILE A 65 9.54 -11.13 -17.16
C ILE A 65 9.56 -10.21 -18.39
N LYS A 66 10.76 -9.94 -18.91
CA LYS A 66 10.91 -9.31 -20.22
C LYS A 66 10.93 -10.40 -21.29
N PHE A 67 9.87 -10.45 -22.10
CA PHE A 67 9.80 -11.40 -23.22
C PHE A 67 10.81 -11.05 -24.32
N SER A 68 11.52 -12.06 -24.80
CA SER A 68 12.42 -11.94 -25.95
C SER A 68 11.63 -11.64 -27.24
N LYS A 69 12.31 -11.26 -28.32
CA LYS A 69 11.62 -11.02 -29.60
C LYS A 69 10.99 -12.29 -30.15
N GLU A 70 11.65 -13.42 -29.95
CA GLU A 70 11.24 -14.75 -30.39
C GLU A 70 9.98 -15.20 -29.63
N GLU A 71 9.98 -15.09 -28.30
CA GLU A 71 8.83 -15.43 -27.45
C GLU A 71 7.61 -14.57 -27.79
N ARG A 72 7.82 -13.27 -28.08
CA ARG A 72 6.75 -12.37 -28.51
C ARG A 72 6.13 -12.80 -29.83
N GLN A 73 6.95 -13.29 -30.76
CA GLN A 73 6.48 -13.80 -32.04
C GLN A 73 5.74 -15.13 -31.89
N GLU A 74 6.18 -16.02 -31.00
CA GLU A 74 5.48 -17.28 -30.71
C GLU A 74 4.07 -17.02 -30.17
N LEU A 75 3.94 -16.17 -29.15
CA LEU A 75 2.62 -15.80 -28.59
C LEU A 75 1.73 -15.09 -29.63
N ALA A 76 2.33 -14.28 -30.51
CA ALA A 76 1.61 -13.67 -31.63
C ALA A 76 1.12 -14.71 -32.65
N LYS A 77 1.92 -15.75 -32.94
CA LYS A 77 1.52 -16.86 -33.82
C LYS A 77 0.40 -17.69 -33.20
N GLU A 78 0.51 -18.04 -31.91
CA GLU A 78 -0.51 -18.78 -31.16
C GLU A 78 -1.86 -18.05 -31.15
N SER A 79 -1.84 -16.72 -30.98
CA SER A 79 -3.02 -15.84 -31.07
C SER A 79 -3.49 -15.55 -32.50
N LYS A 80 -2.92 -16.21 -33.52
CA LYS A 80 -3.20 -16.01 -34.95
C LYS A 80 -3.05 -14.55 -35.39
N PHE A 81 -2.16 -13.81 -34.76
CA PHE A 81 -1.97 -12.37 -34.92
C PHE A 81 -3.26 -11.57 -34.77
N LYS A 82 -4.11 -11.94 -33.82
CA LYS A 82 -5.32 -11.18 -33.49
C LYS A 82 -5.27 -10.76 -32.04
N CYS A 83 -5.65 -9.52 -31.78
CA CYS A 83 -5.85 -9.03 -30.43
C CYS A 83 -6.96 -9.83 -29.73
N ALA A 84 -6.76 -10.19 -28.45
CA ALA A 84 -7.73 -10.96 -27.70
C ALA A 84 -9.10 -10.24 -27.55
N LEU A 85 -9.09 -8.91 -27.43
CA LEU A 85 -10.26 -8.05 -27.23
C LEU A 85 -10.93 -7.62 -28.55
N CYS A 86 -10.30 -6.74 -29.35
CA CYS A 86 -10.88 -6.22 -30.61
C CYS A 86 -10.89 -7.23 -31.78
N LYS A 87 -10.17 -8.36 -31.68
CA LYS A 87 -9.86 -9.28 -32.80
C LYS A 87 -9.16 -8.66 -34.01
N CYS A 88 -8.71 -7.41 -33.90
CA CYS A 88 -7.99 -6.69 -34.94
C CYS A 88 -6.61 -7.32 -35.21
N CYS A 89 -6.15 -7.25 -36.46
CA CYS A 89 -4.91 -7.89 -36.91
C CYS A 89 -3.71 -7.14 -36.33
N VAL A 90 -2.84 -7.86 -35.60
CA VAL A 90 -1.63 -7.30 -34.97
C VAL A 90 -0.35 -7.57 -35.77
N LYS A 91 -0.45 -8.07 -37.02
CA LYS A 91 0.73 -8.22 -37.89
C LYS A 91 1.37 -6.89 -38.24
N GLU A 92 0.55 -5.86 -38.46
CA GLU A 92 0.99 -4.55 -38.95
C GLU A 92 0.96 -3.46 -37.85
N VAL A 93 0.35 -3.78 -36.71
CA VAL A 93 0.14 -2.85 -35.60
C VAL A 93 1.02 -3.24 -34.42
N LYS A 94 1.63 -2.26 -33.74
CA LYS A 94 2.38 -2.50 -32.50
C LYS A 94 1.47 -3.17 -31.45
N PHE A 95 1.88 -4.33 -30.98
CA PHE A 95 1.18 -5.11 -29.96
C PHE A 95 2.01 -5.28 -28.69
N GLU A 96 1.31 -5.49 -27.59
CA GLU A 96 1.87 -5.69 -26.26
C GLU A 96 1.34 -7.02 -25.71
N ILE A 97 2.19 -7.72 -24.96
CA ILE A 97 1.77 -8.90 -24.20
C ILE A 97 1.33 -8.38 -22.85
N ASP A 98 0.11 -8.73 -22.49
CA ASP A 98 -0.54 -8.33 -21.26
C ASP A 98 -0.98 -9.58 -20.48
N HIS A 99 -1.19 -9.43 -19.17
CA HIS A 99 -1.67 -10.50 -18.32
C HIS A 99 -3.20 -10.45 -18.20
N ASN A 100 -3.89 -11.58 -18.36
CA ASN A 100 -5.34 -11.69 -18.17
C ASN A 100 -5.74 -11.26 -16.76
N ILE A 101 -5.06 -11.82 -15.75
CA ILE A 101 -5.07 -11.35 -14.36
C ILE A 101 -3.74 -10.61 -14.14
N PRO A 102 -3.75 -9.30 -13.81
CA PRO A 102 -2.52 -8.54 -13.62
C PRO A 102 -1.69 -9.11 -12.46
N LEU A 103 -0.35 -8.99 -12.54
CA LEU A 103 0.55 -9.43 -11.47
C LEU A 103 0.21 -8.79 -10.11
N SER A 104 -0.30 -7.56 -10.11
CA SER A 104 -0.77 -6.85 -8.90
C SER A 104 -1.94 -7.55 -8.19
N ARG A 105 -2.70 -8.40 -8.88
CA ARG A 105 -3.79 -9.22 -8.33
C ARG A 105 -3.39 -10.69 -8.15
N GLY A 106 -2.10 -10.99 -8.14
CA GLY A 106 -1.58 -12.36 -8.00
C GLY A 106 -1.60 -13.16 -9.31
N GLY A 107 -1.65 -12.50 -10.47
CA GLY A 107 -1.49 -13.17 -11.75
C GLY A 107 -0.13 -13.86 -11.88
N THR A 108 -0.06 -14.95 -12.66
CA THR A 108 1.19 -15.66 -12.94
C THR A 108 1.80 -15.21 -14.28
N ASN A 109 3.08 -15.49 -14.50
CA ASN A 109 3.73 -15.29 -15.81
C ASN A 109 3.59 -16.50 -16.74
N GLU A 110 2.70 -17.44 -16.41
CA GLU A 110 2.46 -18.60 -17.25
C GLU A 110 1.77 -18.20 -18.55
N LYS A 111 2.05 -18.92 -19.64
CA LYS A 111 1.43 -18.67 -20.96
C LYS A 111 -0.11 -18.64 -20.90
N SER A 112 -0.72 -19.38 -19.97
CA SER A 112 -2.18 -19.40 -19.72
C SER A 112 -2.74 -18.04 -19.28
N ASN A 113 -1.95 -17.25 -18.56
CA ASN A 113 -2.31 -15.92 -18.07
C ASN A 113 -1.85 -14.80 -19.01
N LEU A 114 -1.23 -15.10 -20.15
CA LEU A 114 -0.76 -14.09 -21.11
C LEU A 114 -1.73 -13.95 -22.28
N GLN A 115 -1.91 -12.71 -22.75
CA GLN A 115 -2.71 -12.39 -23.92
C GLN A 115 -2.02 -11.34 -24.80
N VAL A 116 -2.28 -11.41 -26.10
CA VAL A 116 -1.79 -10.42 -27.07
C VAL A 116 -2.87 -9.35 -27.25
N LEU A 117 -2.52 -8.10 -26.94
CA LEU A 117 -3.41 -6.95 -27.09
C LEU A 117 -2.81 -5.89 -28.03
N CYS A 118 -3.67 -5.21 -28.78
CA CYS A 118 -3.28 -3.97 -29.44
C CYS A 118 -3.14 -2.86 -28.39
N LYS A 119 -2.31 -1.85 -28.69
CA LYS A 119 -2.03 -0.75 -27.75
C LYS A 119 -3.30 -0.06 -27.23
N ALA A 120 -4.31 0.14 -28.07
CA ALA A 120 -5.57 0.76 -27.68
C ALA A 120 -6.35 -0.09 -26.67
N CYS A 121 -6.50 -1.39 -26.94
CA CYS A 121 -7.19 -2.32 -26.03
C CYS A 121 -6.42 -2.49 -24.71
N HIS A 122 -5.09 -2.52 -24.74
CA HIS A 122 -4.27 -2.61 -23.54
C HIS A 122 -4.46 -1.36 -22.66
N LEU A 123 -4.43 -0.16 -23.24
CA LEU A 123 -4.67 1.10 -22.51
C LEU A 123 -6.05 1.12 -21.83
N ILE A 124 -7.10 0.70 -22.53
CA ILE A 124 -8.47 0.63 -21.98
C ILE A 124 -8.53 -0.37 -20.83
N LYS A 125 -7.95 -1.57 -20.99
CA LYS A 125 -7.90 -2.57 -19.92
C LYS A 125 -7.20 -2.01 -18.69
N THR A 126 -6.01 -1.44 -18.85
CA THR A 126 -5.25 -0.83 -17.76
C THR A 126 -6.07 0.27 -17.06
N SER A 127 -6.74 1.15 -17.82
CA SER A 127 -7.61 2.19 -17.24
C SER A 127 -8.77 1.60 -16.43
N ASN A 128 -9.47 0.59 -16.97
CA ASN A 128 -10.56 -0.09 -16.27
C ASN A 128 -10.06 -0.84 -15.03
N GLU A 129 -8.87 -1.43 -15.10
CA GLU A 129 -8.21 -2.04 -13.96
C GLU A 129 -7.95 -1.01 -12.86
N HIS A 130 -7.51 0.21 -13.22
CA HIS A 130 -7.38 1.32 -12.27
C HIS A 130 -8.72 1.79 -11.70
N GLU A 131 -9.76 1.96 -12.53
CA GLU A 131 -11.07 2.46 -12.12
C GLU A 131 -11.87 1.48 -11.25
N THR A 132 -11.68 0.17 -11.43
CA THR A 132 -12.32 -0.88 -10.62
C THR A 132 -11.77 -0.98 -9.19
N GLY A 133 -11.00 0.01 -8.74
CA GLY A 133 -10.44 0.07 -7.38
C GLY A 133 -9.29 -0.90 -7.16
N GLN A 134 -8.56 -1.29 -8.21
CA GLN A 134 -7.35 -2.07 -8.02
C GLN A 134 -6.29 -1.26 -7.29
N TYR A 135 -5.49 -1.96 -6.49
CA TYR A 135 -4.32 -1.41 -5.84
C TYR A 135 -3.37 -0.79 -6.89
N ILE A 136 -3.26 0.53 -6.87
CA ILE A 136 -2.34 1.29 -7.72
C ILE A 136 -1.10 1.56 -6.88
N LYS A 137 0.01 0.88 -7.19
CA LYS A 137 1.30 1.21 -6.57
C LYS A 137 1.80 2.52 -7.18
N VAL A 138 1.57 3.64 -6.51
CA VAL A 138 1.98 4.98 -6.99
C VAL A 138 3.48 5.17 -6.84
N ASN A 139 4.05 4.62 -5.76
CA ASN A 139 5.47 4.69 -5.47
C ASN A 139 5.99 3.31 -5.05
N ASP A 140 7.18 2.94 -5.53
CA ASP A 140 7.79 1.67 -5.19
C ASP A 140 8.19 1.54 -3.72
N THR A 141 8.41 2.69 -3.06
CA THR A 141 8.89 2.78 -1.68
C THR A 141 7.78 3.00 -0.65
N GLU A 142 6.53 3.15 -1.09
CA GLU A 142 5.40 3.40 -0.20
C GLU A 142 4.36 2.30 -0.34
N SER A 143 3.71 1.98 0.78
CA SER A 143 2.50 1.16 0.74
C SER A 143 1.36 2.06 0.31
N THR A 144 0.70 1.72 -0.80
CA THR A 144 -0.55 2.40 -1.19
C THR A 144 -1.73 1.57 -0.65
N PHE A 145 -2.89 2.15 -0.41
CA PHE A 145 -4.10 1.36 -0.13
C PHE A 145 -4.96 1.35 -1.39
N ASN A 146 -5.99 0.51 -1.45
CA ASN A 146 -7.00 0.74 -2.48
C ASN A 146 -7.67 2.10 -2.20
N LYS A 147 -8.21 2.72 -3.25
CA LYS A 147 -8.79 4.06 -3.12
C LYS A 147 -9.95 4.10 -2.12
N GLN A 148 -10.79 3.07 -2.11
CA GLN A 148 -11.95 2.99 -1.21
C GLN A 148 -11.56 2.96 0.27
N VAL A 149 -10.57 2.15 0.64
CA VAL A 149 -10.08 2.05 2.02
C VAL A 149 -9.29 3.30 2.40
N GLN A 150 -8.53 3.88 1.47
CA GLN A 150 -7.88 5.17 1.70
C GLN A 150 -8.90 6.27 1.99
N ASP A 151 -9.96 6.38 1.18
CA ASP A 151 -11.05 7.33 1.39
C ASP A 151 -11.75 7.12 2.74
N VAL A 152 -11.85 5.87 3.22
CA VAL A 152 -12.37 5.55 4.55
C VAL A 152 -11.44 6.05 5.66
N PHE A 153 -10.14 5.75 5.59
CA PHE A 153 -9.18 6.17 6.63
C PHE A 153 -8.96 7.70 6.65
N ASP A 154 -8.99 8.34 5.49
CA ASP A 154 -8.89 9.80 5.36
C ASP A 154 -10.20 10.51 5.75
N SER A 155 -11.31 9.77 5.82
CA SER A 155 -12.61 10.31 6.20
C SER A 155 -12.60 10.83 7.65
N PRO A 156 -13.22 12.00 7.92
CA PRO A 156 -13.50 12.45 9.28
C PRO A 156 -14.24 11.43 10.14
N LEU A 157 -15.03 10.55 9.51
CA LEU A 157 -15.82 9.51 10.17
C LEU A 157 -14.97 8.35 10.72
N SER A 158 -13.70 8.23 10.32
CA SER A 158 -12.76 7.21 10.83
C SER A 158 -11.78 7.76 11.86
N GLN A 159 -11.89 9.03 12.26
CA GLN A 159 -10.96 9.65 13.19
C GLN A 159 -11.27 9.29 14.65
N THR A 160 -10.25 8.81 15.36
CA THR A 160 -10.36 8.45 16.79
C THR A 160 -10.06 9.67 17.67
N HIS A 161 -11.02 10.59 17.80
CA HIS A 161 -10.90 11.74 18.70
C HIS A 161 -11.22 11.37 20.15
N ALA A 162 -10.38 11.81 21.09
CA ALA A 162 -10.67 11.71 22.51
C ALA A 162 -11.96 12.48 22.85
N PHE A 163 -12.81 11.93 23.71
CA PHE A 163 -13.95 12.64 24.27
C PHE A 163 -13.43 13.72 25.21
N VAL A 164 -13.36 14.94 24.70
CA VAL A 164 -12.97 16.12 25.47
C VAL A 164 -14.17 17.05 25.49
N GLU A 165 -14.97 16.94 26.54
CA GLU A 165 -15.98 17.94 26.84
C GLU A 165 -15.43 18.91 27.87
N LYS A 166 -15.35 20.18 27.47
CA LYS A 166 -15.04 21.25 28.40
C LYS A 166 -16.32 21.58 29.17
N ALA A 167 -16.43 21.08 30.39
CA ALA A 167 -17.47 21.52 31.31
C ALA A 167 -17.15 22.96 31.75
N TYR A 168 -17.58 23.95 30.96
CA TYR A 168 -17.54 25.34 31.41
C TYR A 168 -18.66 25.55 32.43
N PHE A 169 -18.30 25.60 33.71
CA PHE A 169 -19.11 26.36 34.65
C PHE A 169 -18.85 27.85 34.34
N LYS A 170 -19.91 28.63 34.15
CA LYS A 170 -19.86 30.10 34.02
C LYS A 170 -18.85 30.66 35.01
N GLU A 171 -17.88 31.42 34.50
CA GLU A 171 -16.90 32.22 35.25
C GLU A 171 -16.16 31.43 36.35
N LEU A 172 -15.02 30.85 35.98
CA LEU A 172 -14.04 30.39 36.97
C LEU A 172 -13.53 31.62 37.74
N GLU A 173 -14.11 31.90 38.91
CA GLU A 173 -13.48 32.74 39.92
C GLU A 173 -12.11 32.12 40.27
N GLU A 174 -11.09 32.97 40.42
CA GLU A 174 -9.65 32.62 40.41
C GLU A 174 -9.19 31.57 41.44
N ASP A 175 -10.05 31.15 42.37
CA ASP A 175 -9.69 30.32 43.53
C ASP A 175 -10.35 28.92 43.60
N LYS A 176 -10.94 28.39 42.51
CA LYS A 176 -11.55 27.04 42.55
C LYS A 176 -10.64 25.92 42.06
N ILE A 177 -10.51 24.88 42.89
CA ILE A 177 -9.83 23.61 42.60
C ILE A 177 -10.53 22.93 41.42
N ILE A 178 -9.78 22.70 40.34
CA ILE A 178 -10.27 21.97 39.16
C ILE A 178 -10.17 20.47 39.45
N TYR A 179 -11.31 19.79 39.42
CA TYR A 179 -11.35 18.32 39.44
C TYR A 179 -11.36 17.80 38.00
N SER A 180 -10.29 17.12 37.59
CA SER A 180 -10.26 16.34 36.36
C SER A 180 -10.63 14.90 36.67
N ILE A 181 -11.70 14.40 36.04
CA ILE A 181 -12.08 12.98 36.11
C ILE A 181 -11.42 12.29 34.92
N ASP A 182 -10.41 11.45 35.19
CA ASP A 182 -9.79 10.60 34.17
C ASP A 182 -10.54 9.27 34.10
N ILE A 183 -10.97 8.88 32.90
CA ILE A 183 -11.65 7.61 32.68
C ILE A 183 -10.56 6.55 32.49
N ASN A 184 -10.66 5.41 33.22
CA ASN A 184 -9.72 4.27 33.23
C ASN A 184 -9.40 3.59 31.87
N LYS A 185 -9.78 4.20 30.74
CA LYS A 185 -9.53 3.78 29.36
C LYS A 185 -8.50 4.67 28.65
N CYS A 186 -7.55 5.22 29.39
CA CYS A 186 -6.48 6.03 28.83
C CYS A 186 -5.63 5.21 27.84
N ARG A 187 -5.20 5.84 26.73
CA ARG A 187 -4.56 5.19 25.56
C ARG A 187 -3.46 4.20 25.95
N LYS A 188 -2.64 4.55 26.95
CA LYS A 188 -1.56 3.69 27.46
C LYS A 188 -2.05 2.35 28.00
N ASN A 189 -3.07 2.32 28.86
CA ASN A 189 -3.57 1.07 29.44
C ASN A 189 -4.22 0.18 28.39
N ILE A 190 -4.92 0.76 27.41
CA ILE A 190 -5.46 0.00 26.27
C ILE A 190 -4.33 -0.66 25.48
N LEU A 191 -3.17 0.02 25.32
CA LEU A 191 -2.04 -0.54 24.60
C LEU A 191 -1.42 -1.76 25.30
N TYR A 192 -1.37 -1.76 26.64
CA TYR A 192 -0.76 -2.84 27.43
C TYR A 192 -1.72 -3.98 27.77
N TYR A 193 -3.00 -3.68 27.99
CA TYR A 193 -4.00 -4.61 28.53
C TYR A 193 -5.20 -4.82 27.60
N GLY A 194 -5.06 -4.48 26.32
CA GLY A 194 -6.09 -4.71 25.31
C GLY A 194 -6.47 -6.19 25.24
N LYS A 195 -7.77 -6.50 25.31
CA LYS A 195 -8.29 -7.88 25.18
C LYS A 195 -8.20 -8.43 23.76
N PHE A 196 -8.08 -7.55 22.77
CA PHE A 196 -8.11 -7.89 21.35
C PHE A 196 -6.80 -7.50 20.68
N ASP A 197 -6.39 -8.29 19.69
CA ASP A 197 -5.26 -7.96 18.82
C ASP A 197 -5.57 -6.72 17.95
N TYR A 198 -4.52 -6.02 17.56
CA TYR A 198 -4.65 -4.89 16.64
C TYR A 198 -5.07 -5.35 15.25
N CYS A 199 -6.01 -4.63 14.65
CA CYS A 199 -6.38 -4.84 13.26
C CYS A 199 -5.22 -4.33 12.38
N VAL A 200 -4.56 -5.25 11.67
CA VAL A 200 -3.52 -4.92 10.69
C VAL A 200 -4.18 -4.92 9.32
N PHE A 201 -4.25 -3.73 8.70
CA PHE A 201 -4.83 -3.60 7.37
C PHE A 201 -3.78 -3.83 6.29
N THR A 202 -4.21 -4.48 5.22
CA THR A 202 -3.40 -4.77 4.04
C THR A 202 -3.89 -4.00 2.83
N VAL A 203 -3.03 -3.88 1.83
CA VAL A 203 -3.36 -3.24 0.55
C VAL A 203 -4.48 -3.96 -0.23
N PHE A 204 -4.83 -5.18 0.18
CA PHE A 204 -5.87 -6.00 -0.43
C PHE A 204 -7.23 -5.87 0.25
N ASP A 205 -7.30 -5.16 1.38
CA ASP A 205 -8.55 -5.02 2.12
C ASP A 205 -9.57 -4.23 1.29
N LYS A 206 -10.84 -4.59 1.44
CA LYS A 206 -11.95 -3.96 0.73
C LYS A 206 -13.10 -3.69 1.68
N VAL A 207 -13.80 -2.61 1.39
CA VAL A 207 -15.06 -2.31 2.06
C VAL A 207 -16.14 -3.21 1.48
N GLU A 208 -16.75 -4.01 2.34
CA GLU A 208 -17.84 -4.90 1.99
C GLU A 208 -19.02 -4.68 2.94
N GLU A 209 -20.22 -4.92 2.43
CA GLU A 209 -21.44 -4.87 3.25
C GLU A 209 -21.40 -5.99 4.30
N PHE A 210 -21.68 -5.64 5.55
CA PHE A 210 -21.68 -6.60 6.64
C PHE A 210 -22.91 -7.51 6.55
N LYS A 211 -22.70 -8.78 6.17
CA LYS A 211 -23.76 -9.80 6.05
C LYS A 211 -23.72 -10.88 7.13
N GLY A 212 -22.78 -10.76 8.07
CA GLY A 212 -22.54 -11.76 9.11
C GLY A 212 -23.37 -11.52 10.37
N THR A 213 -23.46 -12.55 11.21
CA THR A 213 -23.91 -12.41 12.61
C THR A 213 -22.72 -12.26 13.57
N ILE A 214 -21.51 -12.61 13.14
CA ILE A 214 -20.29 -12.62 13.97
C ILE A 214 -19.39 -11.45 13.57
N ILE A 215 -19.04 -10.62 14.55
CA ILE A 215 -18.09 -9.53 14.41
C ILE A 215 -16.68 -10.09 14.50
N ARG A 216 -15.89 -9.90 13.46
CA ARG A 216 -14.46 -10.28 13.41
C ARG A 216 -13.58 -9.06 13.73
N PRO A 217 -12.29 -9.25 14.08
CA PRO A 217 -11.35 -8.15 14.17
C PRO A 217 -11.29 -7.36 12.85
N GLY A 218 -11.62 -6.07 12.91
CA GLY A 218 -11.68 -5.19 11.75
C GLY A 218 -12.22 -3.80 12.06
N LEU A 219 -12.44 -3.02 11.01
CA LEU A 219 -13.09 -1.72 11.04
C LEU A 219 -14.48 -1.85 10.40
N TYR A 220 -15.51 -1.29 11.05
CA TYR A 220 -16.88 -1.37 10.57
C TYR A 220 -17.52 0.01 10.59
N TYR A 221 -18.34 0.27 9.58
CA TYR A 221 -19.24 1.41 9.60
C TYR A 221 -20.45 1.07 10.46
N VAL A 222 -20.72 1.88 11.48
CA VAL A 222 -21.85 1.70 12.39
C VAL A 222 -22.75 2.91 12.25
N GLU A 223 -24.03 2.65 12.01
CA GLU A 223 -25.09 3.65 12.08
C GLU A 223 -25.68 3.62 13.50
N SER A 224 -25.61 4.74 14.21
CA SER A 224 -26.09 4.86 15.58
C SER A 224 -26.38 6.32 15.92
N ASP A 225 -27.43 6.56 16.71
CA ASP A 225 -27.71 7.87 17.29
C ASP A 225 -26.94 8.11 18.61
N ASN A 226 -26.19 7.12 19.10
CA ASN A 226 -25.45 7.22 20.34
C ASN A 226 -24.20 8.10 20.20
N TYR A 227 -24.09 9.12 21.06
CA TYR A 227 -22.93 10.01 21.15
C TYR A 227 -21.89 9.59 22.20
N MET A 228 -22.18 8.62 23.07
CA MET A 228 -21.19 8.02 23.96
C MET A 228 -21.57 6.55 24.13
N PRO A 229 -20.66 5.58 23.94
CA PRO A 229 -19.22 5.70 23.66
C PRO A 229 -18.84 5.90 22.17
N LEU A 230 -19.84 5.94 21.27
CA LEU A 230 -19.67 6.25 19.84
C LEU A 230 -19.70 7.76 19.60
N ARG A 231 -19.74 8.23 18.35
CA ARG A 231 -19.92 9.64 17.97
C ARG A 231 -20.95 9.77 16.85
N GLY A 232 -22.03 9.01 16.98
CA GLY A 232 -23.00 8.84 15.90
C GLY A 232 -22.50 7.90 14.80
N ASN A 233 -22.93 8.15 13.57
CA ASN A 233 -22.56 7.34 12.40
C ASN A 233 -21.07 7.48 12.07
N GLY A 234 -20.36 6.37 11.94
CA GLY A 234 -18.92 6.41 11.65
C GLY A 234 -18.24 5.07 11.57
N TRP A 235 -16.94 5.09 11.32
CA TRP A 235 -16.09 3.90 11.28
C TRP A 235 -15.49 3.62 12.65
N TYR A 236 -15.80 2.45 13.20
CA TYR A 236 -15.35 2.03 14.51
C TYR A 236 -14.63 0.70 14.44
N TYR A 237 -13.59 0.56 15.26
CA TYR A 237 -12.89 -0.70 15.43
C TYR A 237 -13.77 -1.69 16.17
N HIS A 238 -13.64 -2.98 15.81
CA HIS A 238 -14.41 -4.08 16.40
C HIS A 238 -14.46 -4.07 17.94
N ASN A 239 -13.37 -3.68 18.61
CA ASN A 239 -13.31 -3.58 20.07
C ASN A 239 -14.33 -2.58 20.65
N MET A 240 -14.54 -1.44 19.98
CA MET A 240 -15.55 -0.47 20.36
C MET A 240 -16.95 -1.02 20.13
N ILE A 241 -17.15 -1.76 19.05
CA ILE A 241 -18.44 -2.35 18.70
C ILE A 241 -18.82 -3.43 19.71
N CYS A 242 -17.89 -4.33 20.04
CA CYS A 242 -18.08 -5.32 21.10
C CYS A 242 -18.44 -4.63 22.42
N TYR A 243 -17.76 -3.53 22.78
CA TYR A 243 -18.09 -2.76 23.98
C TYR A 243 -19.50 -2.12 23.95
N CYS A 244 -20.05 -1.81 22.77
CA CYS A 244 -21.40 -1.26 22.65
C CYS A 244 -22.50 -2.34 22.67
N ILE A 245 -22.13 -3.59 22.39
CA ILE A 245 -23.06 -4.74 22.34
C ILE A 245 -23.08 -5.49 23.68
N GLU A 246 -21.98 -5.45 24.45
CA GLU A 246 -21.90 -5.88 25.86
C GLU A 246 -22.78 -5.03 26.78
#